data_AF-G8LNT6-F1
#
_entry.id   AF-G8LNT6-F1
#
_cell.length_a   1.000
_cell.length_b   1.000
_cell.length_c   1.000
_cell.angle_alpha   90.00
_cell.angle_beta   90.00
_cell.angle_gamma   90.00
#
_symmetry.space_group_name_H-M   'P 1'
#
loop_
_entity.id
_entity.type
_entity.pdbx_description
1 polymer ?
#
loop_
_entity_poly.entity_id
_entity_poly.type
_entity_poly.pdbx_seq_one_letter_code
_entity_poly.pdbx_strand_id
1 'polypeptide(L)'
;MCFCAQEQVMTQNISFRNAAFYEQKFVISTCHFTFQGYSLLLKQYGIDASHVRFEGDEPSRQDLENILSSQNAQISVFLGKGVVSLLESLKRLACVLNKLPVIRKVTLYGEMPDGWLYRTLGNLLNNTFQLSLIRIASVSDVMTCFRMHNDVFKDNSRSLRDQYWGLSYQENVKGLTEREVSVLLNFYRGMSVKEQCEKMGLSNKTVYTHRKEGVKKLHQIRRWLKDPHALRMEGSTERLTQKESLSAKETAVYNALLKREIFPAYQIITDRYKKGVGFEILIRWNNNGRIIKPVNFLTDISSQEIWLKITALVIHAAVSGINKYNGKYYFSVNIPPRLASGNALPDMAKKAVAMLLNPQWADKLVFEFAEEIDVTKDRTIPETMRRLRNTGCRLFLDDCFSNHQTMFPVRQVHFDGLKLDRDIVEHFVANDNDYNLIKAIQIYSDMTGTDCIAEGVDSEEKFEKLVALGVKSFQGYYLSRAVKEDELDRMVRLFS
;
A
#
# COMPACT_ATOMS: atom_id res chain seq x y z
N MET A 1 91.18 -3.38 -4.52
CA MET A 1 90.33 -2.34 -5.16
C MET A 1 88.95 -2.52 -4.57
N CYS A 2 88.59 -1.72 -3.57
CA CYS A 2 87.73 -0.53 -3.72
C CYS A 2 86.27 -0.93 -4.01
N PHE A 3 85.22 -0.45 -3.35
CA PHE A 3 85.00 0.44 -2.20
C PHE A 3 83.50 0.27 -1.83
N CYS A 4 83.12 0.58 -0.57
CA CYS A 4 81.85 1.12 -0.03
C CYS A 4 80.66 1.38 -1.00
N ALA A 5 79.37 1.33 -0.63
CA ALA A 5 78.60 1.30 0.62
C ALA A 5 77.16 0.77 0.27
N GLN A 6 76.21 0.45 1.15
CA GLN A 6 75.76 1.19 2.32
C GLN A 6 74.78 0.37 3.19
N GLU A 7 75.06 0.41 4.49
CA GLU A 7 74.19 0.38 5.67
C GLU A 7 73.23 -0.78 6.00
N GLN A 8 73.55 -1.36 7.16
CA GLN A 8 72.75 -2.07 8.15
C GLN A 8 71.38 -1.40 8.37
N VAL A 9 70.33 -2.10 8.83
CA VAL A 9 70.13 -2.42 10.25
C VAL A 9 69.24 -3.66 10.41
N MET A 10 69.76 -4.64 11.14
CA MET A 10 68.98 -5.61 11.91
C MET A 10 68.21 -4.86 13.00
N THR A 11 66.88 -4.89 12.97
CA THR A 11 66.07 -4.65 14.16
C THR A 11 65.06 -5.76 14.33
N GLN A 12 65.17 -6.39 15.50
CA GLN A 12 64.24 -7.31 16.11
C GLN A 12 62.80 -6.85 15.89
N ASN A 13 61.99 -7.67 15.21
CA ASN A 13 60.54 -7.54 15.26
C ASN A 13 60.02 -8.15 16.57
N ILE A 14 60.39 -7.54 17.70
CA ILE A 14 59.54 -7.53 18.89
C ILE A 14 58.89 -6.15 18.88
N SER A 15 57.69 -6.06 18.30
CA SER A 15 56.92 -4.82 18.26
C SER A 15 55.44 -5.14 18.45
N PHE A 16 55.04 -5.04 19.71
CA PHE A 16 53.70 -4.69 20.18
C PHE A 16 52.51 -5.54 19.73
N ARG A 17 52.41 -6.72 20.37
CA ARG A 17 51.14 -7.13 21.00
C ARG A 17 50.73 -6.06 22.02
N ASN A 18 50.22 -4.94 21.56
CA ASN A 18 49.52 -3.98 22.41
C ASN A 18 48.02 -4.23 22.25
N ALA A 19 47.43 -4.68 23.36
CA ALA A 19 46.02 -4.70 23.72
C ALA A 19 45.10 -3.82 22.84
N ALA A 20 44.81 -4.29 21.62
CA ALA A 20 43.72 -3.75 20.84
C ALA A 20 42.45 -4.17 21.60
N PHE A 21 41.75 -3.18 22.14
CA PHE A 21 40.39 -3.33 22.64
C PHE A 21 39.55 -3.99 21.55
N TYR A 22 39.46 -5.33 21.56
CA TYR A 22 38.63 -6.07 20.61
C TYR A 22 37.19 -5.70 20.93
N GLU A 23 36.66 -4.73 20.18
CA GLU A 23 35.26 -4.37 20.23
C GLU A 23 34.47 -5.60 19.78
N GLN A 24 33.65 -6.15 20.67
CA GLN A 24 32.84 -7.31 20.36
C GLN A 24 31.39 -6.88 20.18
N LYS A 25 30.82 -7.19 19.02
CA LYS A 25 29.44 -6.86 18.69
C LYS A 25 28.54 -8.07 18.85
N PHE A 26 27.50 -7.91 19.67
CA PHE A 26 26.47 -8.92 19.87
C PHE A 26 25.24 -8.52 19.07
N VAL A 27 24.85 -9.36 18.13
CA VAL A 27 23.83 -9.03 17.14
C VAL A 27 22.52 -9.73 17.47
N ILE A 28 21.44 -8.96 17.61
CA ILE A 28 20.07 -9.45 17.70
C ILE A 28 19.40 -9.20 16.34
N SER A 29 19.15 -10.28 15.60
CA SER A 29 18.43 -10.24 14.32
C SER A 29 17.50 -11.44 14.22
N THR A 30 16.30 -11.21 13.69
CA THR A 30 15.34 -12.26 13.31
C THR A 30 15.66 -12.89 11.96
N CYS A 31 16.50 -12.25 11.14
CA CYS A 31 16.97 -12.77 9.86
C CYS A 31 18.43 -13.21 9.96
N HIS A 32 18.70 -14.50 9.72
CA HIS A 32 20.05 -15.05 9.77
C HIS A 32 20.97 -14.44 8.70
N PHE A 33 20.46 -14.19 7.49
CA PHE A 33 21.23 -13.53 6.43
C PHE A 33 21.68 -12.11 6.81
N THR A 34 20.86 -11.37 7.56
CA THR A 34 21.23 -10.04 8.06
C THR A 34 22.42 -10.14 9.02
N PHE A 35 22.42 -11.12 9.93
CA PHE A 35 23.57 -11.36 10.80
C PHE A 35 24.80 -11.77 10.00
N GLN A 36 24.69 -12.74 9.09
CA GLN A 36 25.81 -13.21 8.28
C GLN A 36 26.47 -12.07 7.49
N GLY A 37 25.66 -11.26 6.80
CA GLY A 37 26.16 -10.12 6.03
C GLY A 37 26.83 -9.07 6.91
N TYR A 38 26.23 -8.75 8.07
CA TYR A 38 26.82 -7.80 9.02
C TYR A 38 28.11 -8.33 9.65
N SER A 39 28.17 -9.61 10.01
CA SER A 39 29.35 -10.26 10.56
C SER A 39 30.49 -10.31 9.56
N LEU A 40 30.22 -10.69 8.30
CA LEU A 40 31.20 -10.65 7.21
C LEU A 40 31.78 -9.26 7.02
N LEU A 41 30.91 -8.25 7.07
CA LEU A 41 31.32 -6.87 6.91
C LEU A 41 32.18 -6.40 8.10
N LEU A 42 31.81 -6.72 9.34
CA LEU A 42 32.60 -6.36 10.53
C LEU A 42 33.98 -7.05 10.56
N LYS A 43 34.07 -8.29 10.08
CA LYS A 43 35.33 -9.02 9.96
C LYS A 43 36.36 -8.31 9.07
N GLN A 44 35.92 -7.58 8.04
CA GLN A 44 36.83 -6.78 7.20
C GLN A 44 37.53 -5.66 7.98
N TYR A 45 36.97 -5.25 9.12
CA TYR A 45 37.50 -4.20 9.99
C TYR A 45 38.04 -4.76 11.31
N GLY A 46 38.27 -6.08 11.40
CA GLY A 46 38.81 -6.73 12.60
C GLY A 46 37.86 -6.78 13.80
N ILE A 47 36.58 -6.47 13.61
CA ILE A 47 35.56 -6.51 14.67
C ILE A 47 34.88 -7.89 14.67
N ASP A 48 34.90 -8.57 15.81
CA ASP A 48 34.21 -9.85 15.95
C ASP A 48 32.73 -9.67 16.29
N ALA A 49 31.89 -10.50 15.67
CA ALA A 49 30.44 -10.37 15.76
C ALA A 49 29.78 -11.71 16.09
N SER A 50 29.12 -11.77 17.24
CA SER A 50 28.42 -12.95 17.74
C SER A 50 26.91 -12.77 17.60
N HIS A 51 26.22 -13.78 17.05
CA HIS A 51 24.76 -13.79 17.01
C HIS A 51 24.22 -14.20 18.37
N VAL A 52 23.35 -13.40 18.96
CA VAL A 52 22.66 -13.78 20.20
C VAL A 52 21.55 -14.76 19.86
N ARG A 53 21.68 -16.00 20.32
CA ARG A 53 20.72 -17.07 20.07
C ARG A 53 19.63 -17.08 21.13
N PHE A 54 18.44 -17.51 20.71
CA PHE A 54 17.26 -17.59 21.55
C PHE A 54 16.62 -18.97 21.42
N GLU A 55 16.25 -19.57 22.55
CA GLU A 55 15.40 -20.76 22.63
C GLU A 55 13.98 -20.29 23.01
N GLY A 56 13.10 -20.20 22.00
CA GLY A 56 11.82 -19.51 22.17
C GLY A 56 12.01 -18.01 22.40
N ASP A 57 11.60 -17.53 23.58
CA ASP A 57 11.74 -16.12 23.99
C ASP A 57 12.97 -15.87 24.90
N GLU A 58 13.71 -16.92 25.24
CA GLU A 58 14.80 -16.88 26.22
C GLU A 58 16.18 -16.84 25.54
N PRO A 59 17.06 -15.88 25.86
CA PRO A 59 18.41 -15.83 25.32
C PRO A 59 19.28 -16.96 25.87
N SER A 60 20.20 -17.47 25.04
CA SER A 60 21.19 -18.47 25.45
C SER A 60 22.02 -17.99 26.64
N ARG A 61 22.15 -18.83 27.68
CA ARG A 61 22.97 -18.54 28.86
C ARG A 61 24.42 -18.25 28.49
N GLN A 62 24.97 -19.02 27.56
CA GLN A 62 26.34 -18.83 27.07
C GLN A 62 26.52 -17.46 26.41
N ASP A 63 25.56 -17.03 25.59
CA ASP A 63 25.65 -15.75 24.89
C ASP A 63 25.51 -14.57 25.88
N LEU A 64 24.71 -14.71 26.95
CA LEU A 64 24.64 -13.72 28.03
C LEU A 64 25.94 -13.63 28.83
N GLU A 65 26.55 -14.76 29.19
CA GLU A 65 27.84 -14.80 29.87
C GLU A 65 28.94 -14.14 29.02
N ASN A 66 28.95 -14.39 27.71
CA ASN A 66 29.87 -13.76 26.77
C ASN A 66 29.69 -12.22 26.71
N ILE A 67 28.44 -11.73 26.76
CA ILE A 67 28.15 -10.29 26.85
C ILE A 67 28.68 -9.69 28.16
N LEU A 68 28.65 -10.45 29.25
CA LEU A 68 29.12 -10.00 30.57
C LEU A 68 30.65 -9.99 30.69
N SER A 69 31.31 -11.03 30.19
CA SER A 69 32.78 -11.15 30.23
C SER A 69 33.49 -10.12 29.34
N SER A 70 32.77 -9.59 28.34
CA SER A 70 33.31 -8.62 27.38
C SER A 70 33.29 -7.19 27.92
N GLN A 71 34.46 -6.58 28.13
CA GLN A 71 34.56 -5.21 28.64
C GLN A 71 33.87 -4.19 27.70
N ASN A 72 34.07 -4.33 26.38
CA ASN A 72 33.50 -3.44 25.34
C ASN A 72 32.39 -4.12 24.51
N ALA A 73 31.45 -4.80 25.16
CA ALA A 73 30.29 -5.36 24.48
C ALA A 73 29.34 -4.26 23.96
N GLN A 74 29.11 -4.24 22.65
CA GLN A 74 28.05 -3.44 22.03
C GLN A 74 26.95 -4.34 21.48
N ILE A 75 25.69 -3.98 21.71
CA ILE A 75 24.54 -4.74 21.19
C ILE A 75 24.01 -4.05 19.94
N SER A 76 23.98 -4.77 18.81
CA SER A 76 23.41 -4.29 17.55
C SER A 76 22.11 -5.02 17.27
N VAL A 77 21.01 -4.29 17.10
CA VAL A 77 19.68 -4.86 16.87
C VAL A 77 19.16 -4.43 15.52
N PHE A 78 18.78 -5.38 14.67
CA PHE A 78 18.16 -5.08 13.39
C PHE A 78 16.64 -5.16 13.52
N LEU A 79 15.97 -4.01 13.46
CA LEU A 79 14.52 -3.94 13.53
C LEU A 79 13.94 -4.39 12.19
N GLY A 80 13.29 -5.56 12.20
CA GLY A 80 12.64 -6.09 11.00
C GLY A 80 11.50 -5.20 10.51
N LYS A 81 11.29 -5.15 9.19
CA LYS A 81 10.23 -4.33 8.57
C LYS A 81 8.84 -4.96 8.64
N GLY A 82 8.73 -6.27 8.91
CA GLY A 82 7.45 -6.96 9.13
C GLY A 82 7.02 -6.91 10.60
N VAL A 83 5.71 -6.94 10.88
CA VAL A 83 5.18 -6.81 12.25
C VAL A 83 5.76 -7.85 13.21
N VAL A 84 5.77 -9.14 12.81
CA VAL A 84 6.34 -10.23 13.61
C VAL A 84 7.82 -9.97 13.89
N SER A 85 8.60 -9.69 12.83
CA SER A 85 10.04 -9.47 12.95
C SER A 85 10.39 -8.25 13.83
N LEU A 86 9.58 -7.19 13.77
CA LEU A 86 9.75 -6.00 14.61
C LEU A 86 9.48 -6.34 16.08
N LEU A 87 8.30 -6.89 16.37
CA LEU A 87 7.89 -7.24 17.73
C LEU A 87 8.86 -8.23 18.38
N GLU A 88 9.32 -9.20 17.60
CA GLU A 88 10.27 -10.20 18.06
C GLU A 88 11.65 -9.59 18.34
N SER A 89 12.12 -8.66 17.50
CA SER A 89 13.38 -7.95 17.74
C SER A 89 13.32 -7.10 19.01
N LEU A 90 12.20 -6.40 19.24
CA LEU A 90 11.97 -5.61 20.45
C LEU A 90 11.88 -6.47 21.70
N LYS A 91 11.15 -7.60 21.63
CA LYS A 91 11.01 -8.55 22.75
C LYS A 91 12.35 -9.18 23.12
N ARG A 92 13.12 -9.64 22.13
CA ARG A 92 14.45 -10.22 22.31
C ARG A 92 15.44 -9.23 22.92
N LEU A 93 15.43 -7.99 22.45
CA LEU A 93 16.23 -6.92 23.04
C LEU A 93 15.87 -6.69 24.51
N ALA A 94 14.59 -6.53 24.82
CA ALA A 94 14.14 -6.31 26.19
C ALA A 94 14.52 -7.46 27.12
N CYS A 95 14.37 -8.71 26.67
CA CYS A 95 14.73 -9.89 27.45
C CYS A 95 16.24 -9.93 27.78
N VAL A 96 17.11 -9.62 26.80
CA VAL A 96 18.56 -9.52 27.02
C VAL A 96 18.86 -8.41 28.02
N LEU A 97 18.34 -7.20 27.80
CA LEU A 97 18.65 -6.04 28.65
C LEU A 97 18.12 -6.17 30.08
N ASN A 98 16.97 -6.81 30.29
CA ASN A 98 16.41 -7.04 31.62
C ASN A 98 17.19 -8.09 32.43
N LYS A 99 17.97 -8.96 31.77
CA LYS A 99 18.81 -9.98 32.43
C LYS A 99 20.24 -9.52 32.66
N LEU A 100 20.68 -8.46 31.98
CA LEU A 100 22.03 -7.93 32.18
C LEU A 100 22.06 -7.08 33.45
N PRO A 101 22.93 -7.38 34.44
CA PRO A 101 23.13 -6.54 35.62
C PRO A 101 23.77 -5.19 35.31
N VAL A 102 24.27 -4.98 34.09
CA VAL A 102 24.98 -3.78 33.65
C VAL A 102 24.31 -3.16 32.42
N ILE A 103 24.34 -1.83 32.32
CA ILE A 103 23.84 -1.11 31.15
C ILE A 103 24.88 -1.21 30.03
N ARG A 104 24.46 -1.72 28.87
CA ARG A 104 25.31 -1.82 27.66
C ARG A 104 24.86 -0.82 26.60
N LYS A 105 25.80 -0.43 25.73
CA LYS A 105 25.50 0.40 24.55
C LYS A 105 24.69 -0.43 23.55
N VAL A 106 23.60 0.14 23.05
CA VAL A 106 22.72 -0.52 22.08
C VAL A 106 22.55 0.37 20.86
N THR A 107 22.73 -0.21 19.67
CA THR A 107 22.40 0.45 18.40
C THR A 107 21.26 -0.28 17.73
N LEU A 108 20.13 0.42 17.53
CA LEU A 108 18.97 -0.06 16.78
C LEU A 108 19.10 0.37 15.32
N TYR A 109 19.19 -0.61 14.43
CA TYR A 109 19.18 -0.38 12.99
C TYR A 109 17.74 -0.46 12.47
N GLY A 110 17.18 0.69 12.10
CA GLY A 110 15.82 0.82 11.61
C GLY A 110 15.34 2.26 11.50
N GLU A 111 14.21 2.46 10.81
CA GLU A 111 13.66 3.80 10.51
C GLU A 111 12.45 4.16 11.40
N MET A 112 12.30 3.52 12.55
CA MET A 112 11.12 3.70 13.41
C MET A 112 11.07 5.10 14.07
N PRO A 113 9.88 5.64 14.37
CA PRO A 113 9.75 6.89 15.11
C PRO A 113 10.30 6.81 16.55
N ASP A 114 11.17 7.75 16.91
CA ASP A 114 11.87 7.79 18.20
C ASP A 114 10.90 7.82 19.39
N GLY A 115 9.86 8.68 19.35
CA GLY A 115 8.89 8.78 20.44
C GLY A 115 8.13 7.48 20.69
N TRP A 116 7.79 6.73 19.64
CA TRP A 116 7.12 5.43 19.78
C TRP A 116 8.07 4.36 20.31
N LEU A 117 9.32 4.32 19.82
CA LEU A 117 10.35 3.41 20.32
C LEU A 117 10.68 3.68 21.78
N TYR A 118 10.85 4.94 22.17
CA TYR A 118 11.15 5.36 23.53
C TYR A 118 10.06 4.89 24.50
N ARG A 119 8.78 5.12 24.16
CA ARG A 119 7.64 4.70 24.99
C ARG A 119 7.50 3.18 25.03
N THR A 120 7.73 2.49 23.90
CA THR A 120 7.62 1.03 23.85
C THR A 120 8.74 0.38 24.64
N LEU A 121 10.00 0.75 24.43
CA LEU A 121 11.12 0.22 25.20
C LEU A 121 11.03 0.61 26.67
N GLY A 122 10.56 1.81 26.99
CA GLY A 122 10.30 2.23 28.37
C GLY A 122 9.26 1.37 29.09
N ASN A 123 8.32 0.77 28.37
CA ASN A 123 7.35 -0.17 28.94
C ASN A 123 7.86 -1.63 28.98
N LEU A 124 8.91 -1.96 28.23
CA LEU A 124 9.48 -3.30 28.14
C LEU A 124 10.69 -3.51 29.05
N LEU A 125 11.40 -2.43 29.40
CA LEU A 125 12.60 -2.48 30.22
C LEU A 125 12.29 -2.21 31.69
N ASN A 126 12.90 -3.01 32.58
CA ASN A 126 12.80 -2.84 34.02
C ASN A 126 13.60 -1.62 34.52
N ASN A 127 14.61 -1.20 33.75
CA ASN A 127 15.48 -0.08 34.08
C ASN A 127 15.48 0.95 32.94
N THR A 128 14.79 2.06 33.13
CA THR A 128 14.65 3.13 32.11
C THR A 128 15.96 3.88 31.83
N PHE A 129 16.96 3.83 32.72
CA PHE A 129 18.29 4.41 32.45
C PHE A 129 18.96 3.76 31.25
N GLN A 130 18.60 2.51 30.93
CA GLN A 130 19.11 1.82 29.75
C GLN A 130 18.75 2.54 28.45
N LEU A 131 17.62 3.27 28.39
CA LEU A 131 17.18 4.03 27.21
C LEU A 131 18.20 5.10 26.79
N SER A 132 18.93 5.68 27.75
CA SER A 132 19.91 6.74 27.49
C SER A 132 21.11 6.28 26.65
N LEU A 133 21.44 4.98 26.71
CA LEU A 133 22.52 4.36 25.94
C LEU A 133 22.03 3.66 24.67
N ILE A 134 20.74 3.78 24.34
CA ILE A 134 20.18 3.32 23.08
C ILE A 134 20.36 4.41 22.03
N ARG A 135 20.94 4.03 20.89
CA ARG A 135 21.07 4.87 19.70
C ARG A 135 20.32 4.25 18.54
N ILE A 136 19.83 5.08 17.61
CA ILE A 136 19.13 4.67 16.40
C ILE A 136 19.99 5.05 15.19
N ALA A 137 20.19 4.10 14.28
CA ALA A 137 20.90 4.30 13.02
C ALA A 137 20.07 3.75 11.85
N SER A 138 20.24 4.32 10.66
CA SER A 138 19.71 3.73 9.44
C SER A 138 20.53 2.51 9.04
N VAL A 139 19.90 1.57 8.33
CA VAL A 139 20.62 0.46 7.69
C VAL A 139 21.59 1.00 6.63
N SER A 140 21.28 2.13 5.99
CA SER A 140 22.22 2.79 5.07
C SER A 140 23.47 3.31 5.79
N ASP A 141 23.36 3.67 7.07
CA ASP A 141 24.50 4.15 7.85
C ASP A 141 25.51 3.05 8.10
N VAL A 142 25.08 1.77 8.11
CA VAL A 142 26.01 0.63 8.07
C VAL A 142 26.96 0.84 6.90
N MET A 143 26.46 0.99 5.66
CA MET A 143 27.31 1.12 4.47
C MET A 143 28.13 2.41 4.42
N THR A 144 27.57 3.53 4.91
CA THR A 144 28.25 4.84 4.88
C THR A 144 29.41 4.91 5.87
N CYS A 145 29.29 4.26 7.04
CA CYS A 145 30.38 4.19 8.03
C CYS A 145 31.64 3.49 7.46
N PHE A 146 31.49 2.59 6.49
CA PHE A 146 32.57 1.75 5.99
C PHE A 146 33.23 2.25 4.69
N ARG A 147 32.68 3.29 4.03
CA ARG A 147 33.24 3.85 2.79
C ARG A 147 34.31 4.93 2.99
N MET A 148 34.53 5.39 4.22
CA MET A 148 35.57 6.38 4.49
C MET A 148 36.92 5.67 4.74
N HIS A 149 37.86 5.83 3.81
CA HIS A 149 39.22 5.30 3.83
C HIS A 149 40.13 5.86 4.95
N ASN A 150 39.58 6.54 5.95
CA ASN A 150 40.30 7.12 7.08
C ASN A 150 39.63 6.65 8.39
N ASP A 151 40.06 5.50 8.89
CA ASP A 151 40.15 5.00 10.29
C ASP A 151 39.33 5.61 11.45
N VAL A 152 38.17 6.22 11.18
CA VAL A 152 37.29 6.77 12.22
C VAL A 152 35.87 6.35 11.91
N PHE A 153 35.36 5.43 12.73
CA PHE A 153 33.96 5.03 12.76
C PHE A 153 33.09 6.27 13.03
N LYS A 154 32.55 6.89 11.98
CA LYS A 154 31.71 8.07 12.14
C LYS A 154 30.31 7.63 12.55
N ASP A 155 30.08 7.59 13.87
CA ASP A 155 28.80 7.20 14.45
C ASP A 155 27.70 8.23 14.12
N ASN A 156 27.03 8.02 12.99
CA ASN A 156 25.88 8.82 12.56
C ASN A 156 24.59 8.45 13.34
N SER A 157 24.67 7.57 14.34
CA SER A 157 23.51 7.20 15.12
C SER A 157 23.05 8.35 16.02
N ARG A 158 21.74 8.57 16.05
CA ARG A 158 21.12 9.54 16.96
C ARG A 158 20.79 8.86 18.29
N SER A 159 20.94 9.59 19.39
CA SER A 159 20.51 9.10 20.72
C SER A 159 18.98 8.99 20.76
N LEU A 160 18.46 7.89 21.31
CA LEU A 160 17.03 7.73 21.58
C LEU A 160 16.64 8.71 22.71
N ARG A 161 16.06 9.85 22.33
CA ARG A 161 15.61 10.89 23.28
C ARG A 161 14.08 11.00 23.27
N ASP A 162 13.51 11.45 24.38
CA ASP A 162 12.14 11.95 24.45
C ASP A 162 12.08 13.35 23.79
N GLN A 163 12.35 13.43 22.49
CA GLN A 163 12.30 14.68 21.73
C GLN A 163 10.88 14.92 21.21
N TYR A 164 10.02 15.45 22.08
CA TYR A 164 8.80 16.17 21.70
C TYR A 164 8.70 17.46 22.54
N TRP A 165 9.66 18.36 22.35
CA TRP A 165 9.56 19.77 22.77
C TRP A 165 9.76 20.65 21.54
N GLY A 166 8.65 21.03 20.90
CA GLY A 166 8.61 22.08 19.88
C GLY A 166 7.69 21.80 18.69
N LEU A 167 6.68 22.67 18.54
CA LEU A 167 5.75 22.85 17.41
C LEU A 167 4.47 21.97 17.43
N SER A 168 3.43 22.57 18.02
CA SER A 168 1.99 22.39 17.76
C SER A 168 1.56 21.05 17.15
N TYR A 169 1.40 20.02 17.98
CA TYR A 169 0.32 19.01 17.93
C TYR A 169 0.52 18.08 19.14
N GLN A 170 -0.16 18.37 20.24
CA GLN A 170 -0.21 17.50 21.41
C GLN A 170 -1.13 16.31 21.12
N GLU A 171 -0.58 15.17 20.72
CA GLU A 171 -1.24 13.87 20.93
C GLU A 171 -0.23 12.86 21.50
N ASN A 172 -0.56 12.31 22.67
CA ASN A 172 0.23 11.35 23.43
C ASN A 172 0.51 10.05 22.64
N VAL A 173 1.71 9.91 22.06
CA VAL A 173 2.18 8.64 21.48
C VAL A 173 2.32 7.59 22.59
N LYS A 174 1.57 6.48 22.51
CA LYS A 174 1.59 5.39 23.51
C LYS A 174 2.38 4.19 22.98
N GLY A 175 3.35 3.73 23.77
CA GLY A 175 4.14 2.53 23.45
C GLY A 175 3.42 1.21 23.79
N LEU A 176 3.89 0.12 23.18
CA LEU A 176 3.42 -1.25 23.51
C LEU A 176 3.91 -1.66 24.90
N THR A 177 3.10 -2.45 25.60
CA THR A 177 3.47 -3.14 26.85
C THR A 177 3.93 -4.57 26.56
N GLU A 178 4.64 -5.20 27.50
CA GLU A 178 5.10 -6.58 27.36
C GLU A 178 3.95 -7.57 27.06
N ARG A 179 2.81 -7.39 27.75
CA ARG A 179 1.61 -8.21 27.52
C ARG A 179 1.06 -8.03 26.12
N GLU A 180 0.99 -6.80 25.62
CA GLU A 180 0.53 -6.51 24.25
C GLU A 180 1.49 -7.10 23.22
N VAL A 181 2.80 -6.95 23.40
CA VAL A 181 3.81 -7.55 22.50
C VAL A 181 3.64 -9.07 22.43
N SER A 182 3.48 -9.73 23.57
CA SER A 182 3.33 -11.19 23.62
C SER A 182 2.03 -11.68 22.99
N VAL A 183 0.90 -11.02 23.27
CA VAL A 183 -0.39 -11.34 22.64
C VAL A 183 -0.34 -11.13 21.12
N LEU A 184 0.23 -10.00 20.66
CA LEU A 184 0.36 -9.71 19.23
C LEU A 184 1.27 -10.72 18.52
N LEU A 185 2.41 -11.08 19.12
CA LEU A 185 3.32 -12.07 18.54
C LEU A 185 2.63 -13.43 18.38
N ASN A 186 1.92 -13.92 19.40
CA ASN A 186 1.19 -15.17 19.31
C ASN A 186 0.09 -15.09 18.24
N PHE A 187 -0.66 -13.99 18.20
CA PHE A 187 -1.70 -13.76 17.19
C PHE A 187 -1.13 -13.78 15.76
N TYR A 188 -0.06 -13.04 15.48
CA TYR A 188 0.54 -13.01 14.15
C TYR A 188 1.28 -14.29 13.76
N ARG A 189 1.59 -15.16 14.72
CA ARG A 189 2.09 -16.52 14.49
C ARG A 189 0.96 -17.53 14.24
N GLY A 190 -0.30 -17.10 14.23
CA GLY A 190 -1.46 -17.95 13.94
C GLY A 190 -2.03 -18.71 15.15
N MET A 191 -1.61 -18.37 16.37
CA MET A 191 -2.10 -19.02 17.59
C MET A 191 -3.54 -18.59 17.89
N SER A 192 -4.43 -19.55 18.12
CA SER A 192 -5.83 -19.30 18.45
C SER A 192 -5.96 -18.58 19.80
N VAL A 193 -7.10 -17.90 20.03
CA VAL A 193 -7.34 -17.20 21.32
C VAL A 193 -7.35 -18.19 22.48
N LYS A 194 -7.88 -19.41 22.28
CA LYS A 194 -7.90 -20.46 23.30
C LYS A 194 -6.49 -20.88 23.70
N GLU A 195 -5.62 -21.15 22.73
CA GLU A 195 -4.21 -21.50 22.99
C GLU A 195 -3.46 -20.35 23.68
N GLN A 196 -3.75 -19.10 23.30
CA GLN A 196 -3.16 -17.93 23.97
C GLN A 196 -3.60 -17.82 25.44
N CYS A 197 -4.88 -18.07 25.73
CA CYS A 197 -5.41 -18.07 27.09
C CYS A 197 -4.75 -19.14 27.96
N GLU A 198 -4.62 -20.36 27.43
CA GLU A 198 -3.95 -21.48 28.12
C GLU A 198 -2.47 -21.17 28.37
N LYS A 199 -1.75 -20.70 27.34
CA LYS A 199 -0.31 -20.40 27.44
C LYS A 199 0.01 -19.23 28.37
N MET A 200 -0.83 -18.20 28.39
CA MET A 200 -0.56 -16.96 29.14
C MET A 200 -1.29 -16.89 30.48
N GLY A 201 -2.17 -17.85 30.80
CA GLY A 201 -3.01 -17.82 32.00
C GLY A 201 -3.99 -16.63 32.02
N LEU A 202 -4.50 -16.22 30.85
CA LEU A 202 -5.35 -15.03 30.69
C LEU A 202 -6.77 -15.40 30.28
N SER A 203 -7.75 -14.57 30.68
CA SER A 203 -9.11 -14.71 30.16
C SER A 203 -9.19 -14.32 28.68
N ASN A 204 -10.17 -14.89 27.95
CA ASN A 204 -10.46 -14.49 26.56
C ASN A 204 -10.60 -12.96 26.44
N LYS A 205 -11.36 -12.33 27.34
CA LYS A 205 -11.57 -10.88 27.36
C LYS A 205 -10.26 -10.11 27.49
N THR A 206 -9.34 -10.58 28.33
CA THR A 206 -8.03 -9.95 28.54
C THR A 206 -7.14 -10.08 27.29
N VAL A 207 -7.12 -11.26 26.65
CA VAL A 207 -6.38 -11.47 25.39
C VAL A 207 -6.93 -10.57 24.28
N TYR A 208 -8.26 -10.52 24.09
CA TYR A 208 -8.87 -9.61 23.11
C TYR A 208 -8.55 -8.14 23.39
N THR A 209 -8.55 -7.72 24.66
CA THR A 209 -8.27 -6.33 25.06
C THR A 209 -6.82 -5.96 24.75
N HIS A 210 -5.85 -6.78 25.15
CA HIS A 210 -4.44 -6.55 24.84
C HIS A 210 -4.16 -6.61 23.34
N ARG A 211 -4.83 -7.51 22.60
CA ARG A 211 -4.75 -7.55 21.14
C ARG A 211 -5.27 -6.25 20.53
N LYS A 212 -6.45 -5.78 20.94
CA LYS A 212 -7.07 -4.53 20.44
C LYS A 212 -6.19 -3.32 20.72
N GLU A 213 -5.72 -3.14 21.95
CA GLU A 213 -4.87 -1.99 22.31
C GLU A 213 -3.48 -2.08 21.68
N GLY A 214 -2.91 -3.28 21.58
CA GLY A 214 -1.65 -3.53 20.90
C GLY A 214 -1.71 -3.17 19.41
N VAL A 215 -2.73 -3.63 18.68
CA VAL A 215 -2.89 -3.30 17.25
C VAL A 215 -3.06 -1.80 17.06
N LYS A 216 -3.83 -1.11 17.92
CA LYS A 216 -3.97 0.36 17.87
C LYS A 216 -2.62 1.07 17.98
N LYS A 217 -1.75 0.62 18.88
CA LYS A 217 -0.41 1.20 19.07
C LYS A 217 0.53 0.89 17.91
N LEU A 218 0.45 -0.31 17.32
CA LEU A 218 1.17 -0.64 16.09
C LEU A 218 0.67 0.16 14.87
N HIS A 219 -0.62 0.48 14.83
CA HIS A 219 -1.20 1.27 13.75
C HIS A 219 -0.59 2.69 13.66
N GLN A 220 -0.14 3.25 14.79
CA GLN A 220 0.55 4.55 14.82
C GLN A 220 1.85 4.54 14.01
N ILE A 221 2.49 3.37 13.90
CA ILE A 221 3.73 3.19 13.12
C ILE A 221 3.53 2.46 11.79
N ARG A 222 2.28 2.37 11.30
CA ARG A 222 1.95 1.63 10.05
C ARG A 222 2.76 2.06 8.82
N ARG A 223 3.11 3.34 8.72
CA ARG A 223 3.89 3.90 7.59
C ARG A 223 5.32 3.37 7.50
N TRP A 224 5.84 2.82 8.60
CA TRP A 224 7.19 2.31 8.70
C TRP A 224 7.26 0.77 8.61
N LEU A 225 6.11 0.10 8.51
CA LEU A 225 5.99 -1.35 8.36
C LEU A 225 5.81 -1.74 6.88
N LYS A 226 6.48 -2.79 6.42
CA LYS A 226 6.39 -3.33 5.05
C LYS A 226 5.06 -4.06 4.77
N ASP A 227 4.33 -4.43 5.81
CA ASP A 227 3.06 -5.17 5.71
C ASP A 227 1.92 -4.46 6.47
N PRO A 228 1.23 -3.50 5.81
CA PRO A 228 0.08 -2.81 6.39
C PRO A 228 -1.14 -3.73 6.60
N HIS A 229 -1.17 -4.89 5.93
CA HIS A 229 -2.31 -5.82 5.94
C HIS A 229 -2.30 -6.74 7.15
N ALA A 230 -1.12 -7.03 7.72
CA ALA A 230 -1.00 -7.74 9.00
C ALA A 230 -1.83 -7.05 10.10
N LEU A 231 -1.94 -5.72 10.12
CA LEU A 231 -2.67 -4.99 11.18
C LEU A 231 -4.21 -5.11 11.13
N ARG A 232 -4.78 -5.98 10.30
CA ARG A 232 -6.23 -6.19 10.20
C ARG A 232 -6.71 -7.11 11.32
N MET A 233 -7.49 -6.57 12.25
CA MET A 233 -8.20 -7.35 13.27
C MET A 233 -9.35 -8.13 12.62
N GLU A 234 -9.38 -9.46 12.82
CA GLU A 234 -10.58 -10.27 12.54
C GLU A 234 -11.69 -9.92 13.54
N GLY A 235 -12.86 -9.56 13.02
CA GLY A 235 -14.11 -9.56 13.78
C GLY A 235 -14.47 -8.29 14.56
N SER A 236 -13.88 -7.12 14.25
CA SER A 236 -14.40 -5.84 14.77
C SER A 236 -14.53 -4.81 13.66
N THR A 237 -15.76 -4.67 13.18
CA THR A 237 -16.29 -3.54 12.42
C THR A 237 -16.22 -2.28 13.27
N GLU A 238 -15.04 -1.72 13.52
CA GLU A 238 -14.90 -0.47 14.28
C GLU A 238 -13.72 0.37 13.77
N ARG A 239 -14.09 1.30 12.89
CA ARG A 239 -13.58 2.67 12.76
C ARG A 239 -12.12 2.81 12.35
N LEU A 240 -11.94 3.09 11.06
CA LEU A 240 -10.89 3.98 10.63
C LEU A 240 -11.02 5.30 11.37
N THR A 241 -10.07 5.57 12.26
CA THR A 241 -9.75 6.93 12.68
C THR A 241 -8.36 7.25 12.17
N GLN A 242 -8.28 7.63 10.89
CA GLN A 242 -7.88 9.01 10.66
C GLN A 242 -9.03 9.84 11.27
N LYS A 243 -8.78 10.57 12.35
CA LYS A 243 -9.51 11.83 12.53
C LYS A 243 -8.71 12.82 11.66
N GLU A 244 -8.88 12.87 10.35
CA GLU A 244 -9.98 13.57 9.69
C GLU A 244 -11.35 13.10 10.18
N SER A 245 -12.04 13.91 10.99
CA SER A 245 -13.47 13.66 11.15
C SER A 245 -14.05 13.65 9.74
N LEU A 246 -14.61 12.51 9.31
CA LEU A 246 -15.39 12.47 8.08
C LEU A 246 -16.31 13.68 8.15
N SER A 247 -16.25 14.53 7.12
CA SER A 247 -17.15 15.67 7.05
C SER A 247 -18.60 15.19 7.20
N ALA A 248 -19.52 16.08 7.55
CA ALA A 248 -20.94 15.71 7.60
C ALA A 248 -21.40 15.03 6.29
N LYS A 249 -20.87 15.49 5.15
CA LYS A 249 -21.07 14.91 3.83
C LYS A 249 -20.52 13.49 3.70
N GLU A 250 -19.26 13.28 4.06
CA GLU A 250 -18.62 11.96 4.03
C GLU A 250 -19.30 10.96 4.97
N THR A 251 -19.70 11.41 6.16
CA THR A 251 -20.46 10.60 7.11
C THR A 251 -21.81 10.19 6.52
N ALA A 252 -22.50 11.11 5.83
CA ALA A 252 -23.76 10.82 5.16
C ALA A 252 -23.58 9.79 4.03
N VAL A 253 -22.56 9.97 3.17
CA VAL A 253 -22.24 9.01 2.09
C VAL A 253 -21.87 7.64 2.64
N TYR A 254 -21.04 7.60 3.68
CA TYR A 254 -20.64 6.35 4.34
C TYR A 254 -21.86 5.61 4.93
N ASN A 255 -22.74 6.33 5.62
CA ASN A 255 -23.97 5.75 6.17
C ASN A 255 -24.94 5.28 5.06
N ALA A 256 -25.05 6.03 3.97
CA ALA A 256 -25.88 5.66 2.81
C ALA A 256 -25.36 4.39 2.12
N LEU A 257 -24.03 4.21 2.04
CA LEU A 257 -23.42 2.95 1.57
C LEU A 257 -23.78 1.77 2.48
N LEU A 258 -23.70 1.95 3.81
CA LEU A 258 -24.07 0.90 4.76
C LEU A 258 -25.55 0.52 4.69
N LYS A 259 -26.42 1.51 4.48
CA LYS A 259 -27.88 1.31 4.33
C LYS A 259 -28.29 0.82 2.93
N ARG A 260 -27.34 0.65 2.00
CA ARG A 260 -27.59 0.31 0.58
C ARG A 260 -28.51 1.32 -0.13
N GLU A 261 -28.48 2.57 0.33
CA GLU A 261 -29.16 3.69 -0.34
C GLU A 261 -28.36 4.17 -1.56
N ILE A 262 -27.05 3.92 -1.56
CA ILE A 262 -26.18 4.08 -2.72
C ILE A 262 -26.12 2.74 -3.47
N PHE A 263 -26.48 2.77 -4.74
CA PHE A 263 -26.65 1.56 -5.57
C PHE A 263 -26.12 1.76 -7.00
N PRO A 264 -25.75 0.68 -7.69
CA PRO A 264 -25.37 0.71 -9.11
C PRO A 264 -26.60 0.85 -10.01
N ALA A 265 -26.53 1.76 -10.98
CA ALA A 265 -27.40 1.82 -12.14
C ALA A 265 -26.60 1.49 -13.40
N TYR A 266 -27.25 1.03 -14.45
CA TYR A 266 -26.61 0.43 -15.61
C TYR A 266 -27.08 1.14 -16.86
N GLN A 267 -26.17 1.74 -17.61
CA GLN A 267 -26.49 2.34 -18.90
C GLN A 267 -25.93 1.47 -20.01
N ILE A 268 -26.78 1.12 -20.99
CA ILE A 268 -26.36 0.25 -22.08
C ILE A 268 -25.48 1.00 -23.08
N ILE A 269 -24.49 0.29 -23.60
CA ILE A 269 -23.64 0.70 -24.72
C ILE A 269 -24.00 -0.23 -25.88
N THR A 270 -24.26 0.35 -27.05
CA THR A 270 -24.69 -0.41 -28.23
C THR A 270 -23.73 -0.27 -29.39
N ASP A 271 -23.73 -1.24 -30.31
CA ASP A 271 -23.09 -1.11 -31.61
C ASP A 271 -23.89 -0.21 -32.57
N ARG A 272 -23.39 -0.07 -33.80
CA ARG A 272 -24.05 0.65 -34.90
C ARG A 272 -25.42 0.10 -35.32
N TYR A 273 -25.74 -1.14 -34.94
CA TYR A 273 -27.03 -1.79 -35.21
C TYR A 273 -27.97 -1.72 -34.00
N LYS A 274 -27.61 -0.93 -32.98
CA LYS A 274 -28.34 -0.80 -31.71
C LYS A 274 -28.43 -2.14 -30.96
N LYS A 275 -27.46 -3.04 -31.14
CA LYS A 275 -27.30 -4.23 -30.31
C LYS A 275 -26.41 -3.91 -29.12
N GLY A 276 -26.79 -4.36 -27.94
CA GLY A 276 -26.01 -4.18 -26.72
C GLY A 276 -24.65 -4.86 -26.84
N VAL A 277 -23.59 -4.16 -26.46
CA VAL A 277 -22.21 -4.68 -26.39
C VAL A 277 -21.66 -4.63 -24.97
N GLY A 278 -22.16 -3.70 -24.15
CA GLY A 278 -21.75 -3.58 -22.76
C GLY A 278 -22.67 -2.66 -21.95
N PHE A 279 -22.29 -2.46 -20.69
CA PHE A 279 -22.97 -1.56 -19.77
C PHE A 279 -21.95 -0.74 -18.98
N GLU A 280 -22.18 0.55 -18.86
CA GLU A 280 -21.49 1.38 -17.88
C GLU A 280 -22.26 1.34 -16.54
N ILE A 281 -21.53 1.08 -15.45
CA ILE A 281 -22.07 1.09 -14.10
C ILE A 281 -21.91 2.46 -13.47
N LEU A 282 -23.03 3.14 -13.30
CA LEU A 282 -23.13 4.48 -12.75
C LEU A 282 -23.78 4.45 -11.38
N ILE A 283 -23.10 4.97 -10.37
CA ILE A 283 -23.65 5.00 -9.01
C ILE A 283 -24.80 6.02 -8.92
N ARG A 284 -25.82 5.69 -8.13
CA ARG A 284 -26.93 6.58 -7.76
C ARG A 284 -27.16 6.51 -6.26
N TRP A 285 -27.59 7.61 -5.66
CA TRP A 285 -28.02 7.64 -4.25
C TRP A 285 -29.52 7.88 -4.18
N ASN A 286 -30.26 6.92 -3.63
CA ASN A 286 -31.66 7.11 -3.25
C ASN A 286 -31.72 7.75 -1.85
N ASN A 287 -31.90 9.06 -1.80
CA ASN A 287 -32.09 9.79 -0.56
C ASN A 287 -33.59 10.10 -0.39
N ASN A 288 -34.27 9.35 0.47
CA ASN A 288 -35.69 9.51 0.79
C ASN A 288 -36.60 9.55 -0.46
N GLY A 289 -36.39 8.63 -1.40
CA GLY A 289 -37.17 8.53 -2.64
C GLY A 289 -36.67 9.41 -3.78
N ARG A 290 -35.70 10.31 -3.54
CA ARG A 290 -35.08 11.13 -4.59
C ARG A 290 -33.77 10.50 -5.06
N ILE A 291 -33.62 10.33 -6.37
CA ILE A 291 -32.40 9.82 -6.97
C ILE A 291 -31.40 10.95 -7.22
N ILE A 292 -30.25 10.89 -6.57
CA ILE A 292 -29.17 11.87 -6.64
C ILE A 292 -28.03 11.29 -7.49
N LYS A 293 -27.46 12.12 -8.39
CA LYS A 293 -26.32 11.78 -9.25
C LYS A 293 -24.97 11.93 -8.52
N PRO A 294 -23.92 11.17 -8.91
CA PRO A 294 -22.59 11.18 -8.29
C PRO A 294 -22.00 12.57 -8.05
N VAL A 295 -22.06 13.45 -9.06
CA VAL A 295 -21.52 14.82 -8.98
C VAL A 295 -22.05 15.63 -7.77
N ASN A 296 -23.26 15.34 -7.31
CA ASN A 296 -23.89 16.06 -6.20
C ASN A 296 -23.49 15.54 -4.81
N PHE A 297 -22.96 14.30 -4.70
CA PHE A 297 -22.63 13.71 -3.39
C PHE A 297 -21.21 13.17 -3.26
N LEU A 298 -20.50 12.94 -4.37
CA LEU A 298 -19.10 12.48 -4.38
C LEU A 298 -18.07 13.61 -4.50
N THR A 299 -18.54 14.85 -4.70
CA THR A 299 -17.68 16.04 -4.64
C THR A 299 -17.03 16.16 -3.26
N ASP A 300 -15.76 16.55 -3.21
CA ASP A 300 -15.02 16.83 -1.97
C ASP A 300 -14.88 15.66 -0.98
N ILE A 301 -15.07 14.42 -1.42
CA ILE A 301 -14.78 13.23 -0.60
C ILE A 301 -13.25 13.01 -0.56
N SER A 302 -12.63 13.20 0.60
CA SER A 302 -11.19 12.94 0.83
C SER A 302 -10.93 11.50 1.26
N SER A 303 -11.88 10.90 1.98
CA SER A 303 -11.75 9.57 2.56
C SER A 303 -11.51 8.49 1.51
N GLN A 304 -10.29 7.94 1.52
CA GLN A 304 -9.92 6.82 0.68
C GLN A 304 -10.78 5.59 0.95
N GLU A 305 -11.27 5.40 2.19
CA GLU A 305 -12.12 4.26 2.52
C GLU A 305 -13.48 4.31 1.82
N ILE A 306 -14.09 5.51 1.74
CA ILE A 306 -15.35 5.71 1.02
C ILE A 306 -15.14 5.34 -0.46
N TRP A 307 -14.07 5.83 -1.08
CA TRP A 307 -13.72 5.49 -2.46
C TRP A 307 -13.49 3.98 -2.64
N LEU A 308 -12.76 3.32 -1.74
CA LEU A 308 -12.55 1.87 -1.80
C LEU A 308 -13.88 1.09 -1.71
N LYS A 309 -14.83 1.52 -0.87
CA LYS A 309 -16.15 0.88 -0.73
C LYS A 309 -17.03 1.08 -1.96
N ILE A 310 -17.04 2.29 -2.49
CA ILE A 310 -17.73 2.66 -3.74
C ILE A 310 -17.19 1.83 -4.91
N THR A 311 -15.87 1.79 -5.08
CA THR A 311 -15.23 1.02 -6.15
C THR A 311 -15.49 -0.49 -6.00
N ALA A 312 -15.42 -1.02 -4.77
CA ALA A 312 -15.77 -2.42 -4.53
C ALA A 312 -17.24 -2.75 -4.86
N LEU A 313 -18.17 -1.84 -4.56
CA LEU A 313 -19.59 -1.99 -4.89
C LEU A 313 -19.80 -2.11 -6.40
N VAL A 314 -19.21 -1.23 -7.21
CA VAL A 314 -19.39 -1.26 -8.67
C VAL A 314 -18.65 -2.42 -9.32
N ILE A 315 -17.46 -2.80 -8.84
CA ILE A 315 -16.74 -3.98 -9.32
C ILE A 315 -17.55 -5.25 -9.04
N HIS A 316 -18.15 -5.37 -7.86
CA HIS A 316 -19.02 -6.51 -7.53
C HIS A 316 -20.24 -6.56 -8.45
N ALA A 317 -20.87 -5.41 -8.73
CA ALA A 317 -21.97 -5.30 -9.68
C ALA A 317 -21.55 -5.72 -11.11
N ALA A 318 -20.35 -5.32 -11.55
CA ALA A 318 -19.79 -5.73 -12.84
C ALA A 318 -19.60 -7.25 -12.92
N VAL A 319 -18.94 -7.86 -11.94
CA VAL A 319 -18.74 -9.32 -11.88
C VAL A 319 -20.07 -10.07 -11.87
N SER A 320 -21.07 -9.58 -11.10
CA SER A 320 -22.41 -10.14 -11.08
C SER A 320 -23.06 -10.11 -12.46
N GLY A 321 -22.98 -8.97 -13.17
CA GLY A 321 -23.50 -8.81 -14.52
C GLY A 321 -22.80 -9.72 -15.54
N ILE A 322 -21.47 -9.78 -15.51
CA ILE A 322 -20.65 -10.63 -16.39
C ILE A 322 -21.05 -12.10 -16.23
N ASN A 323 -21.16 -12.57 -14.98
CA ASN A 323 -21.57 -13.93 -14.67
C ASN A 323 -23.03 -14.20 -15.10
N LYS A 324 -23.95 -13.27 -14.80
CA LYS A 324 -25.38 -13.41 -15.12
C LYS A 324 -25.61 -13.60 -16.63
N TYR A 325 -24.83 -12.92 -17.46
CA TYR A 325 -24.96 -12.98 -18.93
C TYR A 325 -23.86 -13.80 -19.61
N ASN A 326 -23.19 -14.69 -18.88
CA ASN A 326 -22.19 -15.63 -19.42
C ASN A 326 -21.09 -14.94 -20.26
N GLY A 327 -20.62 -13.78 -19.81
CA GLY A 327 -19.59 -13.01 -20.53
C GLY A 327 -20.02 -12.42 -21.87
N LYS A 328 -21.32 -12.41 -22.20
CA LYS A 328 -21.84 -11.84 -23.46
C LYS A 328 -21.60 -10.33 -23.57
N TYR A 329 -21.70 -9.61 -22.45
CA TYR A 329 -21.57 -8.16 -22.38
C TYR A 329 -20.39 -7.80 -21.48
N TYR A 330 -19.68 -6.72 -21.81
CA TYR A 330 -18.74 -6.12 -20.88
C TYR A 330 -19.44 -5.17 -19.90
N PHE A 331 -18.87 -5.00 -18.72
CA PHE A 331 -19.33 -4.07 -17.69
C PHE A 331 -18.17 -3.16 -17.31
N SER A 332 -18.37 -1.86 -17.46
CA SER A 332 -17.35 -0.87 -17.18
C SER A 332 -17.62 -0.11 -15.87
N VAL A 333 -16.53 0.23 -15.17
CA VAL A 333 -16.58 0.92 -13.88
C VAL A 333 -15.63 2.11 -13.88
N ASN A 334 -16.14 3.24 -13.38
CA ASN A 334 -15.38 4.47 -13.23
C ASN A 334 -14.35 4.39 -12.10
N ILE A 335 -13.12 4.82 -12.38
CA ILE A 335 -12.02 4.79 -11.44
C ILE A 335 -11.70 6.19 -10.90
N PRO A 336 -11.83 6.40 -9.58
CA PRO A 336 -11.50 7.68 -8.99
C PRO A 336 -9.98 7.92 -9.06
N PRO A 337 -9.52 9.16 -9.33
CA PRO A 337 -8.09 9.49 -9.37
C PRO A 337 -7.31 9.04 -8.13
N ARG A 338 -7.94 9.09 -6.95
CA ARG A 338 -7.36 8.68 -5.66
C ARG A 338 -6.99 7.20 -5.58
N LEU A 339 -7.54 6.35 -6.44
CA LEU A 339 -7.24 4.92 -6.49
C LEU A 339 -6.38 4.54 -7.71
N ALA A 340 -6.06 5.50 -8.59
CA ALA A 340 -5.34 5.25 -9.84
C ALA A 340 -3.89 4.78 -9.63
N SER A 341 -3.32 4.99 -8.45
CA SER A 341 -1.98 4.51 -8.08
C SER A 341 -1.98 3.46 -6.96
N GLY A 342 -0.93 2.64 -6.94
CA GLY A 342 -0.66 1.67 -5.88
C GLY A 342 -1.26 0.28 -6.15
N ASN A 343 -1.52 -0.46 -5.07
CA ASN A 343 -1.92 -1.87 -5.14
C ASN A 343 -3.43 -2.10 -5.04
N ALA A 344 -4.20 -1.12 -4.60
CA ALA A 344 -5.60 -1.31 -4.25
C ALA A 344 -6.45 -1.81 -5.44
N LEU A 345 -6.37 -1.12 -6.59
CA LEU A 345 -7.11 -1.52 -7.78
C LEU A 345 -6.65 -2.87 -8.36
N PRO A 346 -5.35 -3.13 -8.59
CA PRO A 346 -4.89 -4.45 -9.04
C PRO A 346 -5.34 -5.58 -8.11
N ASP A 347 -5.31 -5.38 -6.79
CA ASP A 347 -5.73 -6.41 -5.84
C ASP A 347 -7.26 -6.61 -5.83
N MET A 348 -8.04 -5.55 -6.02
CA MET A 348 -9.48 -5.65 -6.24
C MET A 348 -9.81 -6.40 -7.54
N ALA A 349 -9.12 -6.07 -8.62
CA ALA A 349 -9.32 -6.71 -9.92
C ALA A 349 -8.97 -8.21 -9.88
N LYS A 350 -7.85 -8.59 -9.25
CA LYS A 350 -7.50 -10.01 -9.05
C LYS A 350 -8.60 -10.78 -8.31
N LYS A 351 -9.17 -10.18 -7.26
CA LYS A 351 -10.28 -10.80 -6.52
C LYS A 351 -11.54 -10.88 -7.37
N ALA A 352 -11.85 -9.83 -8.12
CA ALA A 352 -13.00 -9.78 -9.02
C ALA A 352 -12.91 -10.86 -10.11
N VAL A 353 -11.75 -11.00 -10.75
CA VAL A 353 -11.50 -12.03 -11.77
C VAL A 353 -11.62 -13.43 -11.17
N ALA A 354 -11.16 -13.66 -9.94
CA ALA A 354 -11.33 -14.93 -9.24
C ALA A 354 -12.80 -15.26 -8.89
N MET A 355 -13.70 -14.28 -8.91
CA MET A 355 -15.14 -14.45 -8.70
C MET A 355 -15.93 -14.68 -10.00
N LEU A 356 -15.29 -14.61 -11.17
CA LEU A 356 -15.92 -14.93 -12.44
C LEU A 356 -16.17 -16.44 -12.55
N LEU A 357 -17.31 -16.83 -13.10
CA LEU A 357 -17.65 -18.24 -13.36
C LEU A 357 -16.75 -18.85 -14.44
N ASN A 358 -16.22 -18.03 -15.34
CA ASN A 358 -15.20 -18.41 -16.31
C ASN A 358 -14.08 -17.37 -16.32
N PRO A 359 -12.83 -17.75 -15.99
CA PRO A 359 -11.68 -16.84 -16.01
C PRO A 359 -11.41 -16.18 -17.36
N GLN A 360 -11.87 -16.76 -18.47
CA GLN A 360 -11.73 -16.18 -19.81
C GLN A 360 -12.55 -14.90 -20.01
N TRP A 361 -13.52 -14.61 -19.13
CA TRP A 361 -14.33 -13.39 -19.19
C TRP A 361 -13.69 -12.20 -18.45
N ALA A 362 -12.41 -12.28 -18.07
CA ALA A 362 -11.72 -11.16 -17.42
C ALA A 362 -11.75 -9.88 -18.27
N ASP A 363 -11.70 -10.02 -19.61
CA ASP A 363 -11.77 -8.90 -20.57
C ASP A 363 -13.12 -8.16 -20.56
N LYS A 364 -14.16 -8.79 -19.98
CA LYS A 364 -15.49 -8.20 -19.81
C LYS A 364 -15.56 -7.27 -18.61
N LEU A 365 -14.57 -7.27 -17.71
CA LEU A 365 -14.44 -6.26 -16.67
C LEU A 365 -13.57 -5.11 -17.19
N VAL A 366 -14.18 -3.94 -17.34
CA VAL A 366 -13.54 -2.76 -17.93
C VAL A 366 -13.38 -1.67 -16.86
N PHE A 367 -12.18 -1.08 -16.78
CA PHE A 367 -11.88 0.00 -15.85
C PHE A 367 -11.73 1.31 -16.64
N GLU A 368 -12.54 2.31 -16.32
CA GLU A 368 -12.56 3.61 -17.00
C GLU A 368 -11.75 4.62 -16.18
N PHE A 369 -10.74 5.22 -16.81
CA PHE A 369 -9.88 6.23 -16.19
C PHE A 369 -10.13 7.55 -16.90
N ALA A 370 -10.53 8.58 -16.15
CA ALA A 370 -10.68 9.92 -16.69
C ALA A 370 -9.33 10.47 -17.19
N GLU A 371 -9.37 11.27 -18.25
CA GLU A 371 -8.20 11.99 -18.80
C GLU A 371 -7.47 12.84 -17.73
N GLU A 372 -8.22 13.28 -16.71
CA GLU A 372 -7.77 14.16 -15.62
C GLU A 372 -6.71 13.50 -14.73
N ILE A 373 -6.62 12.17 -14.81
CA ILE A 373 -5.61 11.37 -14.11
C ILE A 373 -4.27 11.55 -14.80
N ASP A 374 -3.49 12.52 -14.30
CA ASP A 374 -2.18 12.86 -14.85
C ASP A 374 -1.13 11.78 -14.57
N VAL A 375 -1.00 10.86 -15.53
CA VAL A 375 0.00 9.78 -15.50
C VAL A 375 1.45 10.26 -15.56
N THR A 376 1.69 11.53 -15.96
CA THR A 376 3.06 12.08 -16.06
C THR A 376 3.58 12.53 -14.70
N LYS A 377 2.69 12.97 -13.80
CA LYS A 377 3.04 13.43 -12.46
C LYS A 377 3.31 12.28 -11.49
N ASP A 378 2.68 11.14 -11.68
CA ASP A 378 2.87 9.95 -10.85
C ASP A 378 3.24 8.74 -11.70
N ARG A 379 4.54 8.42 -11.72
CA ARG A 379 5.11 7.28 -12.45
C ARG A 379 4.57 5.92 -11.98
N THR A 380 3.90 5.85 -10.84
CA THR A 380 3.29 4.61 -10.34
C THR A 380 1.93 4.32 -10.97
N ILE A 381 1.26 5.31 -11.58
CA ILE A 381 -0.04 5.11 -12.25
C ILE A 381 0.11 4.21 -13.48
N PRO A 382 1.03 4.46 -14.43
CA PRO A 382 1.25 3.55 -15.56
C PRO A 382 1.57 2.10 -15.13
N GLU A 383 2.33 1.92 -14.05
CA GLU A 383 2.63 0.58 -13.51
C GLU A 383 1.38 -0.07 -12.89
N THR A 384 0.53 0.71 -12.23
CA THR A 384 -0.75 0.26 -11.68
C THR A 384 -1.69 -0.20 -12.81
N MET A 385 -1.83 0.61 -13.86
CA MET A 385 -2.60 0.27 -15.06
C MET A 385 -2.05 -0.97 -15.77
N ARG A 386 -0.73 -1.10 -15.92
CA ARG A 386 -0.10 -2.30 -16.49
C ARG A 386 -0.43 -3.55 -15.67
N ARG A 387 -0.33 -3.48 -14.34
CA ARG A 387 -0.68 -4.60 -13.45
C ARG A 387 -2.16 -4.93 -13.49
N LEU A 388 -3.02 -3.94 -13.69
CA LEU A 388 -4.45 -4.13 -13.89
C LEU A 388 -4.72 -4.89 -15.19
N ARG A 389 -4.09 -4.50 -16.31
CA ARG A 389 -4.17 -5.26 -17.57
C ARG A 389 -3.64 -6.68 -17.46
N ASN A 390 -2.59 -6.90 -16.67
CA ASN A 390 -2.05 -8.25 -16.42
C ASN A 390 -3.05 -9.18 -15.70
N THR A 391 -4.17 -8.67 -15.18
CA THR A 391 -5.27 -9.49 -14.66
C THR A 391 -6.24 -9.99 -15.75
N GLY A 392 -6.06 -9.55 -17.00
CA GLY A 392 -6.95 -9.84 -18.13
C GLY A 392 -8.03 -8.79 -18.37
N CYS A 393 -8.19 -7.83 -17.45
CA CYS A 393 -9.17 -6.74 -17.56
C CYS A 393 -8.75 -5.69 -18.61
N ARG A 394 -9.74 -5.01 -19.20
CA ARG A 394 -9.53 -3.93 -20.16
C ARG A 394 -9.53 -2.56 -19.49
N LEU A 395 -8.81 -1.60 -20.07
CA LEU A 395 -8.76 -0.22 -19.63
C LEU A 395 -9.32 0.71 -20.69
N PHE A 396 -10.28 1.55 -20.32
CA PHE A 396 -10.79 2.60 -21.20
C PHE A 396 -10.32 3.97 -20.68
N LEU A 397 -10.03 4.88 -21.61
CA LEU A 397 -9.82 6.30 -21.32
C LEU A 397 -11.16 7.02 -21.44
N ASP A 398 -11.57 7.68 -20.37
CA ASP A 398 -12.87 8.34 -20.22
C ASP A 398 -12.75 9.86 -20.40
N ASP A 399 -13.85 10.51 -20.77
CA ASP A 399 -13.96 11.96 -21.01
C ASP A 399 -12.90 12.52 -21.99
N CYS A 400 -12.58 11.77 -23.05
CA CYS A 400 -11.54 12.17 -24.01
C CYS A 400 -11.95 13.47 -24.74
N PHE A 401 -11.01 14.43 -24.80
CA PHE A 401 -11.17 15.69 -25.54
C PHE A 401 -12.32 16.58 -25.03
N SER A 402 -12.59 16.55 -23.73
CA SER A 402 -13.41 17.56 -23.07
C SER A 402 -12.76 18.96 -23.15
N ASN A 403 -13.56 20.02 -23.02
CA ASN A 403 -13.14 21.43 -23.21
C ASN A 403 -11.95 21.91 -22.34
N HIS A 404 -11.55 21.14 -21.33
CA HIS A 404 -10.51 21.51 -20.36
C HIS A 404 -9.30 20.58 -20.35
N GLN A 405 -9.28 19.58 -21.24
CA GLN A 405 -8.24 18.55 -21.25
C GLN A 405 -7.60 18.39 -22.62
N THR A 406 -6.28 18.25 -22.62
CA THR A 406 -5.43 18.33 -23.81
C THR A 406 -4.40 17.19 -23.87
N MET A 407 -4.46 16.24 -22.94
CA MET A 407 -3.40 15.24 -22.77
C MET A 407 -3.94 13.85 -23.02
N PHE A 408 -3.53 13.28 -24.15
CA PHE A 408 -3.84 11.93 -24.54
C PHE A 408 -2.64 11.01 -24.21
N PRO A 409 -2.64 10.30 -23.05
CA PRO A 409 -1.45 9.58 -22.55
C PRO A 409 -1.11 8.27 -23.28
N VAL A 410 -1.54 8.11 -24.53
CA VAL A 410 -1.42 6.85 -25.29
C VAL A 410 0.01 6.40 -25.58
N ARG A 411 1.00 7.31 -25.46
CA ARG A 411 2.41 6.92 -25.53
C ARG A 411 2.91 6.19 -24.29
N GLN A 412 2.25 6.36 -23.15
CA GLN A 412 2.68 5.82 -21.85
C GLN A 412 1.81 4.65 -21.40
N VAL A 413 0.53 4.67 -21.78
CA VAL A 413 -0.47 3.67 -21.39
C VAL A 413 -1.20 3.18 -22.63
N HIS A 414 -1.35 1.87 -22.75
CA HIS A 414 -2.20 1.28 -23.77
C HIS A 414 -3.62 1.13 -23.22
N PHE A 415 -4.57 1.83 -23.85
CA PHE A 415 -6.00 1.70 -23.59
C PHE A 415 -6.64 0.81 -24.65
N ASP A 416 -7.56 -0.04 -24.20
CA ASP A 416 -8.33 -0.93 -25.05
C ASP A 416 -9.57 -0.22 -25.62
N GLY A 417 -9.96 0.94 -25.06
CA GLY A 417 -11.04 1.79 -25.57
C GLY A 417 -10.89 3.27 -25.21
N LEU A 418 -11.49 4.13 -26.03
CA LEU A 418 -11.56 5.58 -25.88
C LEU A 418 -13.02 5.99 -25.87
N LYS A 419 -13.44 6.70 -24.83
CA LYS A 419 -14.78 7.26 -24.72
C LYS A 419 -14.72 8.76 -25.03
N LEU A 420 -15.34 9.16 -26.14
CA LEU A 420 -15.46 10.55 -26.56
C LEU A 420 -16.41 11.26 -25.61
N ASP A 421 -15.94 12.35 -25.01
CA ASP A 421 -16.74 13.12 -24.06
C ASP A 421 -18.05 13.63 -24.68
N ARG A 422 -19.05 13.86 -23.84
CA ARG A 422 -20.33 14.40 -24.27
C ARG A 422 -20.18 15.78 -24.93
N ASP A 423 -19.26 16.63 -24.48
CA ASP A 423 -19.16 17.99 -25.02
C ASP A 423 -18.78 17.98 -26.50
N ILE A 424 -17.84 17.13 -26.93
CA ILE A 424 -17.46 17.04 -28.36
C ILE A 424 -18.60 16.40 -29.18
N VAL A 425 -19.31 15.40 -28.63
CA VAL A 425 -20.47 14.77 -29.28
C VAL A 425 -21.69 15.70 -29.34
N GLU A 426 -21.78 16.69 -28.48
CA GLU A 426 -22.85 17.69 -28.52
C GLU A 426 -22.69 18.62 -29.74
N HIS A 427 -21.47 19.06 -30.03
CA HIS A 427 -21.22 20.16 -30.97
C HIS A 427 -20.77 19.72 -32.38
N PHE A 428 -20.27 18.50 -32.56
CA PHE A 428 -19.67 18.04 -33.83
C PHE A 428 -20.60 18.09 -35.05
N VAL A 429 -21.93 18.11 -34.85
CA VAL A 429 -22.91 18.19 -35.94
C VAL A 429 -22.83 19.54 -36.66
N ALA A 430 -22.50 20.61 -35.93
CA ALA A 430 -22.45 21.99 -36.42
C ALA A 430 -21.04 22.62 -36.34
N ASN A 431 -20.04 21.86 -35.89
CA ASN A 431 -18.66 22.30 -35.75
C ASN A 431 -17.72 21.38 -36.52
N ASP A 432 -17.17 21.90 -37.64
CA ASP A 432 -16.25 21.16 -38.49
C ASP A 432 -14.96 20.75 -37.77
N ASN A 433 -14.51 21.51 -36.77
CA ASN A 433 -13.30 21.14 -36.01
C ASN A 433 -13.55 19.88 -35.16
N ASP A 434 -14.67 19.85 -34.43
CA ASP A 434 -15.05 18.69 -33.62
C ASP A 434 -15.33 17.48 -34.51
N TYR A 435 -16.00 17.67 -35.65
CA TYR A 435 -16.20 16.62 -36.65
C TYR A 435 -14.87 16.02 -37.14
N ASN A 436 -13.92 16.87 -37.54
CA ASN A 436 -12.62 16.42 -38.03
C ASN A 436 -11.78 15.77 -36.92
N LEU A 437 -11.90 16.24 -35.68
CA LEU A 437 -11.23 15.65 -34.52
C LEU A 437 -11.77 14.24 -34.23
N ILE A 438 -13.09 14.06 -34.17
CA ILE A 438 -13.71 12.73 -34.02
C ILE A 438 -13.24 11.80 -35.14
N LYS A 439 -13.21 12.28 -36.40
CA LYS A 439 -12.72 11.50 -37.54
C LYS A 439 -11.27 11.07 -37.37
N ALA A 440 -10.39 11.96 -36.90
CA ALA A 440 -8.98 11.64 -36.65
C ALA A 440 -8.82 10.59 -35.53
N ILE A 441 -9.60 10.71 -34.45
CA ILE A 441 -9.61 9.75 -33.34
C ILE A 441 -10.13 8.38 -33.80
N GLN A 442 -11.15 8.35 -34.64
CA GLN A 442 -11.66 7.11 -35.20
C GLN A 442 -10.61 6.43 -36.09
N ILE A 443 -9.90 7.18 -36.94
CA ILE A 443 -8.78 6.64 -37.73
C ILE A 443 -7.69 6.07 -36.82
N TYR A 444 -7.31 6.81 -35.77
CA TYR A 444 -6.34 6.32 -34.79
C TYR A 444 -6.80 5.00 -34.15
N SER A 445 -8.06 4.95 -33.72
CA SER A 445 -8.68 3.78 -33.09
C SER A 445 -8.66 2.56 -34.01
N ASP A 446 -8.98 2.74 -35.29
CA ASP A 446 -8.91 1.68 -36.29
C ASP A 446 -7.47 1.20 -36.54
N MET A 447 -6.49 2.12 -36.54
CA MET A 447 -5.07 1.78 -36.73
C MET A 447 -4.47 1.04 -35.52
N THR A 448 -4.92 1.33 -34.30
CA THR A 448 -4.39 0.72 -33.07
C THR A 448 -5.20 -0.48 -32.58
N GLY A 449 -6.38 -0.72 -33.17
CA GLY A 449 -7.32 -1.73 -32.68
C GLY A 449 -7.98 -1.34 -31.35
N THR A 450 -8.03 -0.05 -31.04
CA THR A 450 -8.68 0.48 -29.83
C THR A 450 -10.17 0.71 -30.12
N ASP A 451 -11.04 0.38 -29.17
CA ASP A 451 -12.48 0.68 -29.30
C ASP A 451 -12.70 2.20 -29.23
N CYS A 452 -13.63 2.74 -30.03
CA CYS A 452 -14.08 4.13 -29.92
C CYS A 452 -15.57 4.16 -29.60
N ILE A 453 -15.91 4.82 -28.49
CA ILE A 453 -17.26 4.93 -27.95
C ILE A 453 -17.66 6.41 -27.94
N ALA A 454 -18.79 6.75 -28.55
CA ALA A 454 -19.34 8.10 -28.45
C ALA A 454 -20.35 8.19 -27.29
N GLU A 455 -20.12 9.12 -26.37
CA GLU A 455 -21.02 9.37 -25.25
C GLU A 455 -21.99 10.53 -25.49
N GLY A 456 -23.08 10.55 -24.72
CA GLY A 456 -24.03 11.64 -24.78
C GLY A 456 -24.88 11.69 -26.05
N VAL A 457 -24.95 10.61 -26.83
CA VAL A 457 -25.78 10.53 -28.04
C VAL A 457 -27.26 10.64 -27.66
N ASP A 458 -27.88 11.77 -27.95
CA ASP A 458 -29.26 12.10 -27.54
C ASP A 458 -30.23 12.35 -28.72
N SER A 459 -29.75 12.26 -29.96
CA SER A 459 -30.57 12.33 -31.17
C SER A 459 -30.17 11.27 -32.21
N GLU A 460 -31.12 10.93 -33.09
CA GLU A 460 -30.88 10.05 -34.24
C GLU A 460 -29.87 10.65 -35.22
N GLU A 461 -29.94 11.96 -35.47
CA GLU A 461 -29.00 12.65 -36.34
C GLU A 461 -27.54 12.50 -35.86
N LYS A 462 -27.28 12.70 -34.56
CA LYS A 462 -25.95 12.51 -33.97
C LYS A 462 -25.49 11.06 -34.16
N PHE A 463 -26.37 10.10 -33.87
CA PHE A 463 -26.08 8.67 -34.05
C PHE A 463 -25.69 8.34 -35.49
N GLU A 464 -26.50 8.73 -36.47
CA GLU A 464 -26.25 8.44 -37.89
C GLU A 464 -24.95 9.09 -38.40
N LYS A 465 -24.68 10.34 -38.01
CA LYS A 465 -23.43 11.03 -38.38
C LYS A 465 -22.20 10.37 -37.78
N LEU A 466 -22.25 9.93 -36.52
CA LEU A 466 -21.14 9.20 -35.89
C LEU A 466 -20.95 7.81 -36.50
N VAL A 467 -22.03 7.10 -36.86
CA VAL A 467 -21.95 5.84 -37.62
C VAL A 467 -21.27 6.07 -38.98
N ALA A 468 -21.61 7.16 -39.68
CA ALA A 468 -21.00 7.52 -40.95
C ALA A 468 -19.50 7.89 -40.81
N LEU A 469 -19.11 8.44 -39.66
CA LEU A 469 -17.70 8.68 -39.29
C LEU A 469 -16.93 7.40 -38.97
N GLY A 470 -17.61 6.27 -38.78
CA GLY A 470 -17.00 4.96 -38.50
C GLY A 470 -16.97 4.58 -37.02
N VAL A 471 -17.54 5.41 -36.13
CA VAL A 471 -17.65 5.08 -34.70
C VAL A 471 -18.42 3.77 -34.52
N LYS A 472 -17.93 2.90 -33.65
CA LYS A 472 -18.42 1.51 -33.53
C LYS A 472 -19.40 1.32 -32.39
N SER A 473 -19.28 2.11 -31.33
CA SER A 473 -20.03 1.96 -30.09
C SER A 473 -20.61 3.29 -29.62
N PHE A 474 -21.79 3.24 -29.01
CA PHE A 474 -22.60 4.41 -28.72
C PHE A 474 -23.26 4.29 -27.35
N GLN A 475 -23.29 5.41 -26.62
CA GLN A 475 -23.96 5.53 -25.34
C GLN A 475 -24.66 6.89 -25.26
N GLY A 476 -25.90 6.90 -24.78
CA GLY A 476 -26.63 8.15 -24.58
C GLY A 476 -28.13 7.97 -24.48
N TYR A 477 -28.83 9.08 -24.25
CA TYR A 477 -30.28 9.07 -23.98
C TYR A 477 -31.13 8.73 -25.19
N TYR A 478 -30.61 8.84 -26.41
CA TYR A 478 -31.27 8.34 -27.61
C TYR A 478 -31.45 6.81 -27.55
N LEU A 479 -30.50 6.11 -26.94
CA LEU A 479 -30.53 4.66 -26.76
C LEU A 479 -31.27 4.32 -25.46
N SER A 480 -30.70 4.70 -24.32
CA SER A 480 -31.33 4.49 -23.03
C SER A 480 -30.68 5.32 -21.92
N ARG A 481 -31.47 5.62 -20.90
CA ARG A 481 -30.97 6.14 -19.62
C ARG A 481 -30.43 4.99 -18.78
N ALA A 482 -29.65 5.32 -17.76
CA ALA A 482 -29.22 4.33 -16.77
C ALA A 482 -30.44 3.76 -16.02
N VAL A 483 -30.55 2.43 -16.01
CA VAL A 483 -31.65 1.69 -15.36
C VAL A 483 -31.19 1.01 -14.08
N LYS A 484 -32.13 0.57 -13.25
CA LYS A 484 -31.83 -0.22 -12.05
C LYS A 484 -31.56 -1.69 -12.39
N GLU A 485 -31.05 -2.43 -11.40
CA GLU A 485 -30.70 -3.85 -11.55
C GLU A 485 -31.86 -4.73 -12.02
N ASP A 486 -33.06 -4.48 -11.50
CA ASP A 486 -34.30 -5.20 -11.82
C ASP A 486 -34.79 -4.98 -13.26
N GLU A 487 -34.30 -3.94 -13.94
CA GLU A 487 -34.65 -3.64 -15.33
C GLU A 487 -33.63 -4.18 -16.34
N LEU A 488 -32.49 -4.72 -15.91
CA LEU A 488 -31.44 -5.19 -16.83
C LEU A 488 -31.92 -6.29 -17.78
N ASP A 489 -32.70 -7.26 -17.32
CA ASP A 489 -33.16 -8.35 -18.19
C ASP A 489 -34.10 -7.84 -19.29
N ARG A 490 -34.88 -6.79 -18.99
CA ARG A 490 -35.69 -6.10 -19.98
C ARG A 490 -34.81 -5.36 -20.99
N MET A 491 -33.78 -4.66 -20.52
CA MET A 491 -32.81 -3.97 -21.39
C MET A 491 -32.09 -4.94 -22.32
N VAL A 492 -31.57 -6.05 -21.81
CA VAL A 492 -30.89 -7.07 -22.62
C VAL A 492 -31.80 -7.58 -23.73
N ARG A 493 -33.09 -7.86 -23.45
CA ARG A 493 -34.05 -8.29 -24.49
C ARG A 493 -34.32 -7.23 -25.54
N LEU A 494 -34.39 -5.95 -25.16
CA LEU A 494 -34.67 -4.85 -26.07
C LEU A 494 -33.52 -4.59 -27.05
N PHE A 495 -32.28 -4.87 -26.63
CA PHE A 495 -31.06 -4.61 -27.39
C PHE A 495 -30.30 -5.91 -27.74
N SER A 496 -30.98 -7.05 -27.86
CA SER A 496 -30.34 -8.36 -28.14
C SER A 496 -29.93 -8.58 -29.59
#